data_AF-A0A9D9DNE7-F1
#
_entry.id   AF-A0A9D9DNE7-F1
#
_cell.length_a   1.000
_cell.length_b   1.000
_cell.length_c   1.000
_cell.angle_alpha   90.00
_cell.angle_beta   90.00
_cell.angle_gamma   90.00
#
_symmetry.space_group_name_H-M   'P 1'
#
loop_
_entity.id
_entity.type
_entity.pdbx_description
1 polymer ?
#
loop_
_entity_poly.entity_id
_entity_poly.type
_entity_poly.pdbx_seq_one_letter_code
_entity_poly.pdbx_strand_id
1 'polypeptide(L)'
;MIHDVIYYIALSLCLISIIGVGVLFNFTNKVRDILDLQGFLKKYAVFGIGLCLIFVIGFILFDYAFFIDETTINILHNELSLEFFDSLHLFLSYFFGILFFISIFIFIYAFYIYYYLTKLSDKEKKIVKLIFALSIPLMIITFIAFMEGNAPYFSYPLANAIYFGKEGILLINSYHFDTEGGFHIALYALFILGGAILVLFLADHLAYKKYKEHGLFYMCFLIAFPCGVIGARAWYVILDITQKGSSSGFITNPISIFQIWYGGLGIMGGAILGIIGGVSVMLIYKYALKRKPFVYMNYLYCADFIIPAILIAQAIGRWGNFFNNEVNGELIPISSLSWLPTFIVRNMQFADHGTFNGNSELVYLPLFFIEFCTNLFGYFFIYYGFTKGYFSLLIKKIIHPKEKLKEIKPYNAFGTGVGLYLVWYGITRAILEPLRTSSDYYGASVTSSYVLIGAGIFIIILAVIFKEAILDKGYPNIILKDLVKKEEDPTK
;
A
#
# COMPACT_ATOMS: atom_id res chain seq x y z
N MET A 1 14.80 26.68 -23.28
CA MET A 1 14.49 25.98 -24.55
C MET A 1 15.16 24.62 -24.67
N ILE A 2 16.50 24.49 -24.66
CA ILE A 2 17.16 23.16 -24.74
C ILE A 2 16.91 22.34 -23.45
N HIS A 3 17.00 22.96 -22.27
CA HIS A 3 16.72 22.32 -20.98
C HIS A 3 15.29 21.76 -20.91
N ASP A 4 14.29 22.55 -21.31
CA ASP A 4 12.89 22.14 -21.36
C ASP A 4 12.69 20.93 -22.30
N VAL A 5 13.34 20.95 -23.47
CA VAL A 5 13.28 19.83 -24.42
C VAL A 5 13.89 18.56 -23.80
N ILE A 6 15.05 18.65 -23.14
CA ILE A 6 15.67 17.51 -22.45
C ILE A 6 14.77 17.00 -21.33
N TYR A 7 14.15 17.89 -20.56
CA TYR A 7 13.22 17.56 -19.49
C TYR A 7 12.00 16.76 -20.01
N TYR A 8 11.35 17.22 -21.08
CA TYR A 8 10.21 16.51 -21.65
C TYR A 8 10.60 15.17 -22.30
N ILE A 9 11.78 15.08 -22.91
CA ILE A 9 12.32 13.81 -23.41
C ILE A 9 12.54 12.85 -22.25
N ALA A 10 13.18 13.31 -21.18
CA ALA A 10 13.45 12.53 -19.98
C ALA A 10 12.17 11.96 -19.36
N LEU A 11 11.16 12.81 -19.16
CA LEU A 11 9.86 12.41 -18.62
C LEU A 11 9.15 11.40 -19.54
N SER A 12 9.22 11.61 -20.85
CA SER A 12 8.65 10.70 -21.85
C SER A 12 9.30 9.32 -21.79
N LEU A 13 10.63 9.23 -21.66
CA LEU A 13 11.34 7.96 -21.52
C LEU A 13 10.92 7.21 -20.26
N CYS A 14 10.82 7.91 -19.12
CA CYS A 14 10.32 7.33 -17.87
C CYS A 14 8.89 6.80 -18.01
N LEU A 15 7.99 7.57 -18.62
CA LEU A 15 6.60 7.17 -18.86
C LEU A 15 6.49 5.96 -19.80
N ILE A 16 7.22 5.97 -20.91
CA ILE A 16 7.27 4.85 -21.87
C ILE A 16 7.71 3.57 -21.16
N SER A 17 8.71 3.67 -20.29
CA SER A 17 9.21 2.51 -19.55
C SER A 17 8.14 1.96 -18.59
N ILE A 18 7.49 2.83 -17.81
CA ILE A 18 6.41 2.43 -16.87
C ILE A 18 5.25 1.75 -17.63
N ILE A 19 4.79 2.35 -18.73
CA ILE A 19 3.73 1.78 -19.57
C ILE A 19 4.17 0.43 -20.15
N GLY A 20 5.41 0.35 -20.62
CA GLY A 20 5.99 -0.86 -21.18
C GLY A 20 6.03 -2.03 -20.19
N VAL A 21 6.30 -1.77 -18.90
CA VAL A 21 6.24 -2.81 -17.84
C VAL A 21 4.83 -3.36 -17.70
N GLY A 22 3.82 -2.49 -17.67
CA GLY A 22 2.42 -2.91 -17.59
C GLY A 22 1.99 -3.75 -18.80
N VAL A 23 2.39 -3.34 -20.00
CA VAL A 23 2.13 -4.09 -21.24
C VAL A 23 2.81 -5.46 -21.20
N LEU A 24 4.07 -5.52 -20.76
CA LEU A 24 4.81 -6.77 -20.62
C LEU A 24 4.12 -7.75 -19.66
N PHE A 25 3.64 -7.26 -18.54
CA PHE A 25 2.91 -8.08 -17.57
C PHE A 25 1.59 -8.61 -18.13
N ASN A 26 0.86 -7.79 -18.89
CA ASN A 26 -0.34 -8.26 -19.57
C ASN A 26 -0.04 -9.39 -20.57
N PHE A 27 1.01 -9.24 -21.38
CA PHE A 27 1.43 -10.30 -22.31
C PHE A 27 1.90 -11.55 -21.58
N THR A 28 2.72 -11.41 -20.54
CA THR A 28 3.25 -12.54 -19.80
C THR A 28 2.13 -13.30 -19.09
N ASN A 29 1.14 -12.59 -18.54
CA ASN A 29 -0.01 -13.21 -17.88
C ASN A 29 -0.81 -14.12 -18.83
N LYS A 30 -0.91 -13.79 -20.11
CA LYS A 30 -1.61 -14.62 -21.11
C LYS A 30 -0.90 -15.95 -21.40
N VAL A 31 0.41 -16.04 -21.13
CA VAL A 31 1.22 -17.22 -21.45
C VAL A 31 1.88 -17.85 -20.22
N ARG A 32 1.61 -17.35 -19.01
CA ARG A 32 2.30 -17.77 -17.77
C ARG A 32 2.21 -19.26 -17.47
N ASP A 33 1.13 -19.92 -17.92
CA ASP A 33 0.86 -21.33 -17.64
C ASP A 33 1.65 -22.28 -18.55
N ILE A 34 2.14 -21.79 -19.68
CA ILE A 34 2.97 -22.54 -20.63
C ILE A 34 4.46 -22.20 -20.49
N LEU A 35 4.79 -21.02 -19.96
CA LEU A 35 6.14 -20.49 -19.86
C LEU A 35 6.90 -21.03 -18.63
N ASP A 36 8.10 -21.57 -18.84
CA ASP A 36 9.07 -21.85 -17.78
C ASP A 36 10.00 -20.65 -17.55
N LEU A 37 10.88 -20.73 -16.54
CA LEU A 37 11.80 -19.63 -16.24
C LEU A 37 12.74 -19.32 -17.41
N GLN A 38 13.26 -20.35 -18.08
CA GLN A 38 14.16 -20.16 -19.23
C GLN A 38 13.43 -19.48 -20.40
N GLY A 39 12.21 -19.90 -20.71
CA GLY A 39 11.34 -19.27 -21.71
C GLY A 39 10.99 -17.83 -21.34
N PHE A 40 10.73 -17.55 -20.05
CA PHE A 40 10.55 -16.19 -19.56
C PHE A 40 11.77 -15.32 -19.79
N LEU A 41 12.93 -15.78 -19.34
CA LEU A 41 14.18 -15.03 -19.48
C LEU A 41 14.52 -14.79 -20.95
N LYS A 42 14.38 -15.82 -21.80
CA LYS A 42 14.68 -15.73 -23.23
C LYS A 42 13.75 -14.76 -23.97
N LYS A 43 12.46 -14.73 -23.64
CA LYS A 43 11.44 -14.00 -24.40
C LYS A 43 11.16 -12.60 -23.84
N TYR A 44 11.28 -12.41 -22.53
CA TYR A 44 10.78 -11.21 -21.85
C TYR A 44 11.84 -10.49 -21.00
N ALA A 45 12.96 -11.13 -20.60
CA ALA A 45 13.97 -10.42 -19.82
C ALA A 45 14.72 -9.36 -20.64
N VAL A 46 14.99 -9.59 -21.93
CA VAL A 46 15.61 -8.58 -22.80
C VAL A 46 14.74 -7.33 -22.88
N PHE A 47 13.42 -7.52 -23.05
CA PHE A 47 12.48 -6.41 -23.07
C PHE A 47 12.45 -5.68 -21.72
N GLY A 48 12.45 -6.41 -20.61
CA GLY A 48 12.48 -5.82 -19.27
C GLY A 48 13.75 -5.05 -18.93
N ILE A 49 14.91 -5.58 -19.33
CA ILE A 49 16.20 -4.89 -19.20
C ILE A 49 16.20 -3.62 -20.06
N GLY A 50 15.67 -3.69 -21.29
CA GLY A 50 15.50 -2.54 -22.15
C GLY A 50 14.64 -1.44 -21.52
N LEU A 51 13.50 -1.79 -20.92
CA LEU A 51 12.66 -0.83 -20.20
C LEU A 51 13.39 -0.21 -19.00
N CYS A 52 14.11 -1.02 -18.22
CA CYS A 52 14.91 -0.52 -17.09
C CYS A 52 15.98 0.48 -17.57
N LEU A 53 16.70 0.17 -18.65
CA LEU A 53 17.70 1.06 -19.24
C LEU A 53 17.08 2.36 -19.76
N ILE A 54 15.94 2.29 -20.46
CA ILE A 54 15.21 3.47 -20.94
C ILE A 54 14.81 4.36 -19.75
N PHE A 55 14.36 3.76 -18.65
CA PHE A 55 14.02 4.50 -17.44
C PHE A 55 15.25 5.18 -16.84
N VAL A 56 16.35 4.45 -16.66
CA VAL A 56 17.59 4.98 -16.11
C VAL A 56 18.14 6.12 -16.97
N ILE A 57 18.11 5.99 -18.30
CA ILE A 57 18.50 7.06 -19.21
C ILE A 57 17.57 8.27 -19.07
N GLY A 58 16.26 8.05 -19.00
CA GLY A 58 15.28 9.10 -18.75
C GLY A 58 15.57 9.84 -17.44
N PHE A 59 15.85 9.11 -16.36
CA PHE A 59 16.21 9.68 -15.06
C PHE A 59 17.52 10.48 -15.11
N ILE A 60 18.57 9.97 -15.74
CA ILE A 60 19.83 10.69 -15.90
C ILE A 60 19.62 11.99 -16.68
N LEU A 61 18.81 11.98 -17.74
CA LEU A 61 18.49 13.17 -18.52
C LEU A 61 17.64 14.16 -17.72
N PHE A 62 16.73 13.68 -16.88
CA PHE A 62 15.92 14.50 -15.99
C PHE A 62 16.81 15.25 -14.99
N ASP A 63 17.67 14.52 -14.27
CA ASP A 63 18.58 15.11 -13.30
C ASP A 63 19.56 16.07 -13.97
N TYR A 64 20.11 15.71 -15.13
CA TYR A 64 20.98 16.59 -15.91
C TYR A 64 20.27 17.89 -16.31
N ALA A 65 19.03 17.81 -16.77
CA ALA A 65 18.24 18.99 -17.10
C ALA A 65 17.98 19.85 -15.86
N PHE A 66 17.70 19.23 -14.72
CA PHE A 66 17.45 19.91 -13.44
C PHE A 66 18.68 20.68 -12.95
N PHE A 67 19.86 20.04 -12.90
CA PHE A 67 21.05 20.67 -12.33
C PHE A 67 21.74 21.69 -13.23
N ILE A 68 21.38 21.78 -14.52
CA ILE A 68 21.98 22.74 -15.47
C ILE A 68 21.06 23.93 -15.74
N ASP A 69 19.80 23.86 -15.31
CA ASP A 69 18.89 24.99 -15.40
C ASP A 69 19.43 26.20 -14.63
N GLU A 70 19.63 27.33 -15.32
CA GLU A 70 20.20 28.56 -14.74
C GLU A 70 19.38 29.07 -13.56
N THR A 71 18.06 28.86 -13.57
CA THR A 71 17.18 29.27 -12.48
C THR A 71 17.47 28.44 -11.23
N THR A 72 17.58 27.12 -11.42
CA THR A 72 17.97 26.17 -10.37
C THR A 72 19.37 26.50 -9.84
N ILE A 73 20.35 26.75 -10.70
CA ILE A 73 21.71 27.15 -10.30
C ILE A 73 21.68 28.43 -9.45
N ASN A 74 20.91 29.43 -9.88
CA ASN A 74 20.80 30.71 -9.18
C ASN A 74 20.12 30.56 -7.81
N ILE A 75 19.08 29.74 -7.68
CA ILE A 75 18.45 29.44 -6.38
C ILE A 75 19.42 28.70 -5.47
N LEU A 76 20.09 27.67 -5.98
CA LEU A 76 21.06 26.87 -5.23
C LEU A 76 22.20 27.74 -4.66
N HIS A 77 22.75 28.62 -5.50
CA HIS A 77 23.91 29.42 -5.13
C HIS A 77 23.54 30.64 -4.29
N ASN A 78 22.47 31.36 -4.64
CA ASN A 78 22.15 32.66 -4.04
C ASN A 78 21.18 32.55 -2.85
N GLU A 79 20.27 31.58 -2.84
CA GLU A 79 19.28 31.44 -1.76
C GLU A 79 19.66 30.37 -0.73
N LEU A 80 20.17 29.23 -1.20
CA LEU A 80 20.51 28.10 -0.33
C LEU A 80 21.97 28.10 0.15
N SER A 81 22.82 28.98 -0.38
CA SER A 81 24.26 29.04 -0.10
C SER A 81 24.98 27.69 -0.25
N LEU A 82 24.42 26.81 -1.09
CA LEU A 82 25.00 25.51 -1.41
C LEU A 82 25.97 25.70 -2.56
N GLU A 83 27.24 25.37 -2.34
CA GLU A 83 28.20 25.32 -3.44
C GLU A 83 27.79 24.21 -4.41
N PHE A 84 27.92 24.48 -5.72
CA PHE A 84 27.57 23.58 -6.82
C PHE A 84 28.31 22.21 -6.81
N PHE A 85 29.18 22.01 -5.82
CA PHE A 85 30.10 20.89 -5.65
C PHE A 85 30.14 20.32 -4.22
N ASP A 86 29.03 20.28 -3.48
CA ASP A 86 28.97 19.28 -2.40
C ASP A 86 28.86 17.87 -3.04
N SER A 87 30.02 17.36 -3.45
CA SER A 87 30.19 16.13 -4.24
C SER A 87 29.51 14.94 -3.59
N LEU A 88 29.30 14.98 -2.27
CA LEU A 88 28.56 13.97 -1.53
C LEU A 88 27.06 14.00 -1.88
N HIS A 89 26.40 15.15 -1.84
CA HIS A 89 24.97 15.25 -2.15
C HIS A 89 24.66 14.89 -3.59
N LEU A 90 25.52 15.33 -4.52
CA LEU A 90 25.41 14.95 -5.93
C LEU A 90 25.63 13.45 -6.12
N PHE A 91 26.67 12.88 -5.51
CA PHE A 91 26.91 11.44 -5.54
C PHE A 91 25.72 10.66 -4.98
N LEU A 92 25.21 11.05 -3.81
CA LEU A 92 24.09 10.39 -3.17
C LEU A 92 22.85 10.41 -4.06
N SER A 93 22.53 11.57 -4.63
CA SER A 93 21.37 11.74 -5.51
C SER A 93 21.48 10.90 -6.78
N TYR A 94 22.60 10.97 -7.51
CA TYR A 94 22.74 10.27 -8.78
C TYR A 94 22.93 8.77 -8.60
N PHE A 95 23.90 8.35 -7.78
CA PHE A 95 24.25 6.94 -7.62
C PHE A 95 23.10 6.16 -6.97
N PHE A 96 22.56 6.66 -5.85
CA PHE A 96 21.47 5.97 -5.19
C PHE A 96 20.13 6.14 -5.90
N GLY A 97 19.91 7.22 -6.67
CA GLY A 97 18.75 7.34 -7.56
C GLY A 97 18.72 6.22 -8.60
N ILE A 98 19.81 6.02 -9.34
CA ILE A 98 19.93 4.93 -10.33
C ILE A 98 19.73 3.56 -9.66
N LEU A 99 20.41 3.32 -8.54
CA LEU A 99 20.28 2.05 -7.81
C LEU A 99 18.87 1.83 -7.28
N PHE A 100 18.19 2.86 -6.81
CA PHE A 100 16.82 2.80 -6.34
C PHE A 100 15.89 2.33 -7.45
N PHE A 101 15.95 2.93 -8.63
CA PHE A 101 15.10 2.49 -9.74
C PHE A 101 15.45 1.09 -10.23
N ILE A 102 16.73 0.74 -10.34
CA ILE A 102 17.14 -0.64 -10.67
C ILE A 102 16.56 -1.63 -9.63
N SER A 103 16.60 -1.28 -8.35
CA SER A 103 16.08 -2.14 -7.28
C SER A 103 14.56 -2.29 -7.34
N ILE A 104 13.81 -1.25 -7.72
CA ILE A 104 12.37 -1.32 -7.99
C ILE A 104 12.08 -2.30 -9.12
N PHE A 105 12.82 -2.20 -10.24
CA PHE A 105 12.66 -3.13 -11.36
C PHE A 105 12.94 -4.57 -10.92
N ILE A 106 14.04 -4.82 -10.19
CA ILE A 106 14.35 -6.16 -9.67
C ILE A 106 13.22 -6.65 -8.75
N PHE A 107 12.71 -5.81 -7.85
CA PHE A 107 11.61 -6.14 -6.96
C PHE A 107 10.36 -6.55 -7.75
N ILE A 108 9.95 -5.73 -8.71
CA ILE A 108 8.75 -5.94 -9.54
C ILE A 108 8.88 -7.24 -10.36
N TYR A 109 10.01 -7.49 -11.00
CA TYR A 109 10.22 -8.72 -11.79
C TYR A 109 10.34 -9.96 -10.91
N ALA A 110 11.09 -9.90 -9.81
CA ALA A 110 11.24 -11.02 -8.89
C ALA A 110 9.90 -11.37 -8.23
N PHE A 111 9.11 -10.35 -7.88
CA PHE A 111 7.73 -10.52 -7.42
C PHE A 111 6.90 -11.25 -8.47
N TYR A 112 6.87 -10.74 -9.71
CA TYR A 112 6.08 -11.33 -10.77
C TYR A 112 6.47 -12.80 -11.03
N ILE A 113 7.77 -13.08 -11.22
CA ILE A 113 8.27 -14.43 -11.48
C ILE A 113 7.90 -15.35 -10.32
N TYR A 114 8.19 -14.97 -9.07
CA TYR A 114 7.97 -15.83 -7.92
C TYR A 114 6.49 -16.14 -7.66
N TYR A 115 5.60 -15.17 -7.91
CA TYR A 115 4.19 -15.28 -7.53
C TYR A 115 3.25 -15.68 -8.67
N TYR A 116 3.58 -15.38 -9.92
CA TYR A 116 2.69 -15.59 -11.07
C TYR A 116 3.22 -16.61 -12.07
N LEU A 117 4.51 -16.93 -12.09
CA LEU A 117 5.04 -17.98 -12.96
C LEU A 117 4.79 -19.36 -12.33
N THR A 118 4.05 -20.22 -13.03
CA THR A 118 3.60 -21.50 -12.48
C THR A 118 4.65 -22.61 -12.61
N LYS A 119 5.44 -22.60 -13.69
CA LYS A 119 6.49 -23.59 -13.99
C LYS A 119 7.86 -23.17 -13.47
N LEU A 120 8.01 -23.07 -12.15
CA LEU A 120 9.30 -22.90 -11.49
C LEU A 120 9.67 -24.16 -10.69
N SER A 121 10.89 -24.66 -10.90
CA SER A 121 11.48 -25.69 -10.04
C SER A 121 11.70 -25.17 -8.62
N ASP A 122 11.82 -26.06 -7.63
CA ASP A 122 12.01 -25.65 -6.24
C ASP A 122 13.31 -24.87 -6.01
N LYS A 123 14.36 -25.17 -6.77
CA LYS A 123 15.62 -24.42 -6.73
C LYS A 123 15.42 -22.99 -7.24
N GLU A 124 14.75 -22.83 -8.38
CA GLU A 124 14.45 -21.52 -8.95
C GLU A 124 13.55 -20.70 -8.04
N LYS A 125 12.49 -21.31 -7.48
CA LYS A 125 11.62 -20.64 -6.50
C LYS A 125 12.41 -20.09 -5.33
N LYS A 126 13.37 -20.85 -4.79
CA LYS A 126 14.23 -20.39 -3.68
C LYS A 126 15.12 -19.21 -4.09
N ILE A 127 15.73 -19.26 -5.27
CA ILE A 127 16.59 -18.19 -5.79
C ILE A 127 15.78 -16.92 -6.02
N VAL A 128 14.65 -17.00 -6.74
CA VAL A 128 13.82 -15.82 -7.03
C VAL A 128 13.23 -15.24 -5.74
N LYS A 129 12.84 -16.08 -4.78
CA LYS A 129 12.43 -15.62 -3.44
C LYS A 129 13.53 -14.86 -2.72
N LEU A 130 14.77 -15.32 -2.80
CA LEU A 130 15.91 -14.66 -2.18
C LEU A 130 16.16 -13.30 -2.85
N ILE A 131 16.15 -13.23 -4.20
CA ILE A 131 16.28 -11.98 -4.95
C ILE A 131 15.17 -11.00 -4.55
N PHE A 132 13.92 -11.47 -4.55
CA PHE A 132 12.77 -10.68 -4.10
C PHE A 132 12.97 -10.16 -2.67
N ALA A 133 13.37 -11.02 -1.73
CA ALA A 133 13.58 -10.63 -0.34
C ALA A 133 14.74 -9.63 -0.16
N LEU A 134 15.82 -9.77 -0.93
CA LEU A 134 16.98 -8.86 -0.89
C LEU A 134 16.70 -7.53 -1.60
N SER A 135 15.82 -7.51 -2.60
CA SER A 135 15.44 -6.28 -3.31
C SER A 135 14.69 -5.28 -2.42
N ILE A 136 13.94 -5.74 -1.40
CA ILE A 136 13.20 -4.88 -0.48
C ILE A 136 14.12 -3.98 0.35
N PRO A 137 15.06 -4.50 1.17
CA PRO A 137 15.95 -3.66 1.95
C PRO A 137 16.86 -2.80 1.04
N LEU A 138 17.29 -3.33 -0.11
CA LEU A 138 18.06 -2.55 -1.07
C LEU A 138 17.26 -1.34 -1.57
N MET A 139 16.00 -1.54 -1.95
CA MET A 139 15.09 -0.48 -2.39
C MET A 139 14.86 0.57 -1.31
N ILE A 140 14.70 0.16 -0.05
CA ILE A 140 14.51 1.10 1.07
C ILE A 140 15.78 1.92 1.32
N ILE A 141 16.95 1.27 1.39
CA ILE A 141 18.23 1.95 1.67
C ILE A 141 18.59 2.92 0.56
N THR A 142 18.46 2.47 -0.70
CA THR A 142 18.73 3.32 -1.87
C THR A 142 17.75 4.48 -1.98
N PHE A 143 16.47 4.27 -1.67
CA PHE A 143 15.48 5.36 -1.58
C PHE A 143 15.86 6.40 -0.53
N ILE A 144 16.18 5.97 0.69
CA ILE A 144 16.54 6.90 1.77
C ILE A 144 17.80 7.69 1.40
N ALA A 145 18.83 7.02 0.88
CA ALA A 145 20.06 7.68 0.45
C ALA A 145 19.83 8.67 -0.69
N PHE A 146 18.98 8.30 -1.66
CA PHE A 146 18.55 9.19 -2.74
C PHE A 146 17.82 10.44 -2.21
N MET A 147 16.83 10.24 -1.32
CA MET A 147 16.08 11.34 -0.72
C MET A 147 16.94 12.23 0.17
N GLU A 148 17.90 11.65 0.91
CA GLU A 148 18.85 12.39 1.75
C GLU A 148 19.81 13.22 0.91
N GLY A 149 20.30 12.66 -0.21
CA GLY A 149 21.10 13.39 -1.19
C GLY A 149 20.40 14.63 -1.71
N ASN A 150 19.09 14.52 -1.95
CA ASN A 150 18.26 15.62 -2.46
C ASN A 150 17.61 16.51 -1.38
N ALA A 151 17.69 16.13 -0.10
CA ALA A 151 17.02 16.83 0.98
C ALA A 151 17.34 18.34 1.07
N PRO A 152 18.58 18.80 0.78
CA PRO A 152 18.91 20.23 0.72
C PRO A 152 18.25 20.98 -0.44
N TYR A 153 17.93 20.29 -1.53
CA TYR A 153 17.43 20.87 -2.78
C TYR A 153 15.90 20.84 -2.88
N PHE A 154 15.22 20.13 -1.97
CA PHE A 154 13.77 20.13 -1.90
C PHE A 154 13.22 21.42 -1.30
N SER A 155 12.12 21.91 -1.88
CA SER A 155 11.26 22.89 -1.25
C SER A 155 10.37 22.20 -0.21
N TYR A 156 10.26 22.79 0.98
CA TYR A 156 9.37 22.33 2.05
C TYR A 156 8.24 23.34 2.29
N PRO A 157 7.00 22.90 2.58
CA PRO A 157 6.57 21.50 2.64
C PRO A 157 6.69 20.80 1.27
N LEU A 158 6.95 19.50 1.30
CA LEU A 158 7.11 18.71 0.08
C LEU A 158 5.86 18.78 -0.80
N ALA A 159 6.04 18.71 -2.11
CA ALA A 159 4.92 18.65 -3.04
C ALA A 159 3.99 17.47 -2.71
N ASN A 160 2.69 17.72 -2.72
CA ASN A 160 1.67 16.75 -2.32
C ASN A 160 0.77 16.31 -3.49
N ALA A 161 0.94 16.90 -4.68
CA ALA A 161 0.19 16.55 -5.88
C ALA A 161 1.01 16.72 -7.16
N ILE A 162 0.57 16.02 -8.21
CA ILE A 162 1.09 16.14 -9.57
C ILE A 162 0.05 16.89 -10.40
N TYR A 163 0.39 18.08 -10.87
CA TYR A 163 -0.44 18.90 -11.74
C TYR A 163 -0.24 18.54 -13.21
N PHE A 164 -1.33 18.59 -13.98
CA PHE A 164 -1.39 18.42 -15.42
C PHE A 164 -2.21 19.56 -16.02
N GLY A 165 -1.59 20.45 -16.79
CA GLY A 165 -2.31 21.56 -17.40
C GLY A 165 -1.48 22.41 -18.35
N LYS A 166 -1.88 23.68 -18.52
CA LYS A 166 -1.25 24.62 -19.46
C LYS A 166 0.23 24.87 -19.17
N GLU A 167 0.61 24.80 -17.90
CA GLU A 167 2.00 24.94 -17.44
C GLU A 167 2.82 23.64 -17.55
N GLY A 168 2.22 22.58 -18.10
CA GLY A 168 2.86 21.27 -18.25
C GLY A 168 2.58 20.34 -17.07
N ILE A 169 3.59 19.52 -16.71
CA ILE A 169 3.52 18.55 -15.62
C ILE A 169 4.40 19.08 -14.48
N LEU A 170 3.79 19.37 -13.33
CA LEU A 170 4.47 20.00 -12.20
C LEU A 170 4.20 19.24 -10.91
N LEU A 171 5.21 19.21 -10.02
CA LEU A 171 5.01 18.82 -8.63
C LEU A 171 4.61 20.06 -7.84
N ILE A 172 3.42 20.04 -7.24
CA ILE A 172 2.82 21.21 -6.60
C ILE A 172 2.38 20.90 -5.17
N ASN A 173 2.18 21.95 -4.39
CA ASN A 173 1.34 21.88 -3.20
C ASN A 173 -0.10 22.30 -3.57
N SER A 174 -1.02 21.34 -3.61
CA SER A 174 -2.40 21.51 -4.07
C SER A 174 -3.22 22.49 -3.23
N TYR A 175 -2.80 22.81 -2.01
CA TYR A 175 -3.51 23.73 -1.13
C TYR A 175 -3.17 25.20 -1.41
N HIS A 176 -2.07 25.45 -2.13
CA HIS A 176 -1.56 26.79 -2.43
C HIS A 176 -1.41 27.05 -3.94
N PHE A 177 -1.91 26.14 -4.78
CA PHE A 177 -1.77 26.19 -6.23
C PHE A 177 -3.14 26.30 -6.89
N ASP A 178 -3.31 27.33 -7.74
CA ASP A 178 -4.53 27.48 -8.52
C ASP A 178 -4.54 26.50 -9.70
N THR A 179 -5.68 25.85 -9.93
CA THR A 179 -5.82 24.80 -10.96
C THR A 179 -6.40 25.32 -12.26
N GLU A 180 -6.49 26.65 -12.44
CA GLU A 180 -7.03 27.24 -13.67
C GLU A 180 -6.38 26.64 -14.93
N GLY A 181 -7.20 25.95 -15.74
CA GLY A 181 -6.74 25.33 -16.99
C GLY A 181 -6.02 23.99 -16.86
N GLY A 182 -6.12 23.31 -15.73
CA GLY A 182 -5.57 21.95 -15.53
C GLY A 182 -6.31 21.13 -14.47
N PHE A 183 -5.73 20.00 -14.11
CA PHE A 183 -6.16 19.18 -12.97
C PHE A 183 -4.94 18.63 -12.23
N HIS A 184 -5.10 18.22 -10.98
CA HIS A 184 -4.03 17.59 -10.22
C HIS A 184 -4.44 16.23 -9.68
N ILE A 185 -3.45 15.37 -9.45
CA ILE A 185 -3.59 14.08 -8.79
C ILE A 185 -2.82 14.16 -7.48
N ALA A 186 -3.54 14.08 -6.35
CA ALA A 186 -2.93 14.06 -5.03
C ALA A 186 -2.08 12.80 -4.83
N LEU A 187 -0.87 12.95 -4.30
CA LEU A 187 -0.01 11.83 -3.90
C LEU A 187 -0.71 10.96 -2.85
N TYR A 188 -1.51 11.56 -1.97
CA TYR A 188 -2.36 10.85 -1.02
C TYR A 188 -3.21 9.76 -1.68
N ALA A 189 -3.86 10.09 -2.81
CA ALA A 189 -4.70 9.14 -3.55
C ALA A 189 -3.86 8.01 -4.17
N LEU A 190 -2.65 8.32 -4.65
CA LEU A 190 -1.71 7.32 -5.19
C LEU A 190 -1.25 6.34 -4.11
N PHE A 191 -0.91 6.81 -2.90
CA PHE A 191 -0.53 5.94 -1.79
C PHE A 191 -1.68 5.03 -1.34
N ILE A 192 -2.89 5.56 -1.19
CA ILE A 192 -4.05 4.74 -0.81
C ILE A 192 -4.37 3.69 -1.87
N LEU A 193 -4.44 4.09 -3.15
CA LEU A 193 -4.76 3.16 -4.23
C LEU A 193 -3.65 2.13 -4.41
N GLY A 194 -2.39 2.55 -4.35
CA GLY A 194 -1.23 1.66 -4.40
C GLY A 194 -1.25 0.63 -3.27
N GLY A 195 -1.54 1.06 -2.04
CA GLY A 195 -1.71 0.17 -0.90
C GLY A 195 -2.86 -0.83 -1.09
N ALA A 196 -4.00 -0.37 -1.60
CA ALA A 196 -5.15 -1.23 -1.89
C ALA A 196 -4.85 -2.28 -2.96
N ILE A 197 -4.18 -1.90 -4.05
CA ILE A 197 -3.75 -2.82 -5.12
C ILE A 197 -2.71 -3.83 -4.60
N LEU A 198 -1.76 -3.40 -3.77
CA LEU A 198 -0.80 -4.30 -3.16
C LEU A 198 -1.49 -5.36 -2.29
N VAL A 199 -2.47 -4.96 -1.48
CA VAL A 199 -3.27 -5.88 -0.66
C VAL A 199 -4.11 -6.81 -1.54
N LEU A 200 -4.65 -6.33 -2.65
CA LEU A 200 -5.36 -7.17 -3.62
C LEU A 200 -4.45 -8.29 -4.17
N PHE A 201 -3.23 -7.96 -4.59
CA PHE A 201 -2.28 -8.97 -5.09
C PHE A 201 -1.81 -9.92 -4.00
N LEU A 202 -1.58 -9.43 -2.79
CA LEU A 202 -1.24 -10.27 -1.65
C LEU A 202 -2.38 -11.23 -1.32
N ALA A 203 -3.63 -10.73 -1.23
CA ALA A 203 -4.81 -11.54 -0.97
C ALA A 203 -5.03 -12.60 -2.06
N ASP A 204 -4.85 -12.21 -3.33
CA ASP A 204 -4.94 -13.13 -4.46
C ASP A 204 -3.91 -14.27 -4.34
N HIS A 205 -2.67 -13.92 -4.02
CA HIS A 205 -1.63 -14.92 -3.80
C HIS A 205 -1.92 -15.85 -2.60
N LEU A 206 -2.46 -15.32 -1.51
CA LEU A 206 -2.83 -16.13 -0.34
C LEU A 206 -4.00 -17.06 -0.65
N ALA A 207 -4.98 -16.60 -1.44
CA ALA A 207 -6.06 -17.45 -1.94
C ALA A 207 -5.54 -18.54 -2.88
N TYR A 208 -4.65 -18.22 -3.81
CA TYR A 208 -4.06 -19.18 -4.75
C TYR A 208 -3.44 -20.38 -4.02
N LYS A 209 -2.77 -20.17 -2.87
CA LYS A 209 -2.18 -21.29 -2.10
C LYS A 209 -3.19 -22.38 -1.75
N LYS A 210 -4.44 -22.00 -1.44
CA LYS A 210 -5.51 -22.90 -1.03
C LYS A 210 -6.43 -23.30 -2.19
N TYR A 211 -6.79 -22.36 -3.05
CA TYR A 211 -7.82 -22.53 -4.06
C TYR A 211 -7.27 -22.76 -5.48
N LYS A 212 -5.95 -22.62 -5.68
CA LYS A 212 -5.22 -22.90 -6.93
C LYS A 212 -5.69 -22.08 -8.15
N GLU A 213 -6.38 -20.97 -7.93
CA GLU A 213 -6.78 -20.03 -8.97
C GLU A 213 -6.39 -18.60 -8.56
N HIS A 214 -5.85 -17.84 -9.53
CA HIS A 214 -5.54 -16.42 -9.43
C HIS A 214 -6.68 -15.58 -9.99
N GLY A 215 -6.79 -14.33 -9.55
CA GLY A 215 -7.82 -13.38 -9.95
C GLY A 215 -9.16 -13.53 -9.23
N LEU A 216 -9.23 -14.32 -8.16
CA LEU A 216 -10.48 -14.60 -7.45
C LEU A 216 -11.12 -13.36 -6.84
N PHE A 217 -10.31 -12.37 -6.47
CA PHE A 217 -10.79 -11.13 -5.86
C PHE A 217 -10.81 -9.94 -6.81
N TYR A 218 -10.44 -10.09 -8.09
CA TYR A 218 -10.38 -8.96 -9.02
C TYR A 218 -11.77 -8.38 -9.28
N MET A 219 -12.75 -9.23 -9.59
CA MET A 219 -14.14 -8.79 -9.77
C MET A 219 -14.75 -8.27 -8.47
N CYS A 220 -14.34 -8.83 -7.32
CA CYS A 220 -14.73 -8.31 -6.01
C CYS A 220 -14.22 -6.88 -5.83
N PHE A 221 -12.93 -6.62 -6.10
CA PHE A 221 -12.33 -5.29 -6.01
C PHE A 221 -12.95 -4.27 -6.97
N LEU A 222 -13.18 -4.67 -8.24
CA LEU A 222 -13.76 -3.81 -9.27
C LEU A 222 -15.19 -3.35 -8.95
N ILE A 223 -15.93 -4.09 -8.13
CA ILE A 223 -17.27 -3.69 -7.67
C ILE A 223 -17.21 -3.04 -6.28
N ALA A 224 -16.44 -3.61 -5.35
CA ALA A 224 -16.30 -3.09 -4.01
C ALA A 224 -15.73 -1.66 -3.99
N PHE A 225 -14.77 -1.34 -4.85
CA PHE A 225 -14.15 -0.02 -4.88
C PHE A 225 -15.14 1.09 -5.30
N PRO A 226 -15.86 0.99 -6.43
CA PRO A 226 -16.93 1.95 -6.76
C PRO A 226 -18.04 2.01 -5.71
N CYS A 227 -18.51 0.86 -5.19
CA CYS A 227 -19.50 0.86 -4.11
C CYS A 227 -18.99 1.60 -2.87
N GLY A 228 -17.71 1.45 -2.54
CA GLY A 228 -17.06 2.19 -1.46
C GLY A 228 -17.01 3.70 -1.71
N VAL A 229 -16.70 4.15 -2.93
CA VAL A 229 -16.73 5.58 -3.27
C VAL A 229 -18.15 6.15 -3.10
N ILE A 230 -19.16 5.44 -3.63
CA ILE A 230 -20.58 5.81 -3.49
C ILE A 230 -20.97 5.88 -2.02
N GLY A 231 -20.60 4.87 -1.23
CA GLY A 231 -20.91 4.84 0.19
C GLY A 231 -20.22 5.91 1.01
N ALA A 232 -18.97 6.20 0.67
CA ALA A 232 -18.24 7.27 1.34
C ALA A 232 -18.91 8.63 1.09
N ARG A 233 -19.37 8.89 -0.14
CA ARG A 233 -20.12 10.10 -0.46
C ARG A 233 -21.47 10.14 0.24
N ALA A 234 -22.23 9.04 0.18
CA ALA A 234 -23.54 8.95 0.83
C ALA A 234 -23.44 9.21 2.34
N TRP A 235 -22.44 8.64 2.99
CA TRP A 235 -22.22 8.85 4.42
C TRP A 235 -21.89 10.29 4.76
N TYR A 236 -21.04 10.95 3.97
CA TYR A 236 -20.73 12.37 4.15
C TYR A 236 -21.99 13.24 4.03
N VAL A 237 -22.81 13.01 2.99
CA VAL A 237 -24.06 13.74 2.75
C VAL A 237 -25.05 13.51 3.89
N ILE A 238 -25.22 12.26 4.35
CA ILE A 238 -26.10 11.94 5.47
C ILE A 238 -25.66 12.70 6.74
N LEU A 239 -24.36 12.71 7.05
CA LEU A 239 -23.86 13.43 8.24
C LEU A 239 -24.01 14.96 8.10
N ASP A 240 -23.77 15.52 6.91
CA ASP A 240 -24.00 16.94 6.68
C ASP A 240 -25.47 17.33 6.92
N ILE A 241 -26.40 16.53 6.40
CA ILE A 241 -27.85 16.77 6.58
C ILE A 241 -28.27 16.57 8.04
N THR A 242 -27.86 15.46 8.66
CA THR A 242 -28.37 15.04 9.97
C THR A 242 -27.67 15.71 11.16
N GLN A 243 -26.40 16.08 11.02
CA GLN A 243 -25.59 16.61 12.13
C GLN A 243 -25.16 18.06 11.91
N LYS A 244 -25.04 18.52 10.65
CA LYS A 244 -24.61 19.88 10.30
C LYS A 244 -25.73 20.75 9.75
N GLY A 245 -26.98 20.29 9.79
CA GLY A 245 -28.14 21.07 9.33
C GLY A 245 -28.10 21.38 7.83
N SER A 246 -27.48 20.53 7.02
CA SER A 246 -27.26 20.74 5.57
C SER A 246 -26.35 21.94 5.24
N SER A 247 -25.31 22.16 6.05
CA SER A 247 -24.34 23.25 5.85
C SER A 247 -23.69 23.28 4.46
N SER A 248 -23.60 22.13 3.80
CA SER A 248 -23.03 22.00 2.46
C SER A 248 -24.05 22.23 1.34
N GLY A 249 -25.30 22.58 1.66
CA GLY A 249 -26.32 22.94 0.67
C GLY A 249 -26.90 21.76 -0.12
N PHE A 250 -26.77 20.52 0.35
CA PHE A 250 -27.27 19.34 -0.37
C PHE A 250 -28.79 19.33 -0.55
N ILE A 251 -29.54 19.94 0.38
CA ILE A 251 -31.00 20.08 0.26
C ILE A 251 -31.36 21.12 -0.80
N THR A 252 -30.65 22.25 -0.83
CA THR A 252 -30.94 23.36 -1.74
C THR A 252 -30.46 23.08 -3.16
N ASN A 253 -29.39 22.31 -3.32
CA ASN A 253 -28.89 21.88 -4.62
C ASN A 253 -28.53 20.37 -4.61
N PRO A 254 -29.51 19.48 -4.82
CA PRO A 254 -29.28 18.03 -4.75
C PRO A 254 -28.23 17.49 -5.72
N ILE A 255 -27.94 18.20 -6.82
CA ILE A 255 -26.95 17.75 -7.79
C ILE A 255 -25.53 17.76 -7.21
N SER A 256 -25.28 18.57 -6.17
CA SER A 256 -23.97 18.64 -5.51
C SER A 256 -23.61 17.35 -4.79
N ILE A 257 -24.59 16.47 -4.51
CA ILE A 257 -24.35 15.13 -3.97
C ILE A 257 -23.42 14.32 -4.88
N PHE A 258 -23.52 14.47 -6.20
CA PHE A 258 -22.69 13.73 -7.16
C PHE A 258 -21.31 14.34 -7.39
N GLN A 259 -21.08 15.57 -6.92
CA GLN A 259 -19.84 16.32 -7.16
C GLN A 259 -18.75 15.90 -6.17
N ILE A 260 -18.27 14.66 -6.29
CA ILE A 260 -17.26 14.07 -5.41
C ILE A 260 -15.87 14.73 -5.52
N TRP A 261 -15.62 15.49 -6.58
CA TRP A 261 -14.37 16.21 -6.80
C TRP A 261 -14.21 17.43 -5.88
N TYR A 262 -15.28 17.90 -5.23
CA TYR A 262 -15.19 18.90 -4.15
C TYR A 262 -14.83 18.29 -2.79
N GLY A 263 -14.43 17.01 -2.75
CA GLY A 263 -14.16 16.28 -1.53
C GLY A 263 -15.43 15.85 -0.79
N GLY A 264 -15.33 15.61 0.52
CA GLY A 264 -16.45 15.16 1.33
C GLY A 264 -16.77 13.67 1.15
N LEU A 265 -15.88 12.82 1.68
CA LEU A 265 -15.99 11.37 1.66
C LEU A 265 -15.81 10.83 3.09
N GLY A 266 -16.79 10.07 3.58
CA GLY A 266 -16.75 9.43 4.89
C GLY A 266 -16.26 7.99 4.83
N ILE A 267 -15.14 7.69 5.48
CA ILE A 267 -14.52 6.34 5.42
C ILE A 267 -15.47 5.21 5.87
N MET A 268 -16.33 5.47 6.85
CA MET A 268 -17.28 4.47 7.39
C MET A 268 -18.28 4.01 6.32
N GLY A 269 -18.88 4.96 5.57
CA GLY A 269 -19.77 4.63 4.47
C GLY A 269 -19.07 3.83 3.37
N GLY A 270 -17.82 4.21 3.07
CA GLY A 270 -17.05 3.50 2.06
C GLY A 270 -16.70 2.08 2.46
N ALA A 271 -16.33 1.85 3.73
CA ALA A 271 -16.12 0.51 4.25
C ALA A 271 -17.39 -0.34 4.19
N ILE A 272 -18.54 0.20 4.63
CA ILE A 272 -19.81 -0.53 4.67
C ILE A 272 -20.25 -0.95 3.27
N LEU A 273 -20.42 0.01 2.35
CA LEU A 273 -20.90 -0.29 1.00
C LEU A 273 -19.87 -1.03 0.16
N GLY A 274 -18.57 -0.81 0.38
CA GLY A 274 -17.52 -1.60 -0.24
C GLY A 274 -17.57 -3.07 0.16
N ILE A 275 -17.73 -3.36 1.46
CA ILE A 275 -17.90 -4.73 1.97
C ILE A 275 -19.17 -5.36 1.40
N ILE A 276 -20.30 -4.64 1.41
CA ILE A 276 -21.56 -5.12 0.86
C ILE A 276 -21.41 -5.46 -0.62
N GLY A 277 -20.83 -4.56 -1.43
CA GLY A 277 -20.60 -4.77 -2.86
C GLY A 277 -19.72 -6.00 -3.13
N GLY A 278 -18.57 -6.10 -2.46
CA GLY A 278 -17.64 -7.21 -2.63
C GLY A 278 -18.22 -8.57 -2.22
N VAL A 279 -18.86 -8.62 -1.04
CA VAL A 279 -19.52 -9.84 -0.54
C VAL A 279 -20.68 -10.25 -1.46
N SER A 280 -21.45 -9.30 -1.97
CA SER A 280 -22.56 -9.58 -2.88
C SER A 280 -22.08 -10.29 -4.15
N VAL A 281 -21.01 -9.80 -4.78
CA VAL A 281 -20.41 -10.46 -5.97
C VAL A 281 -19.95 -11.87 -5.65
N MET A 282 -19.29 -12.05 -4.50
CA MET A 282 -18.83 -13.38 -4.08
C MET A 282 -20.00 -14.35 -3.85
N LEU A 283 -21.07 -13.89 -3.20
CA LEU A 283 -22.28 -14.68 -2.98
C LEU A 283 -23.00 -15.02 -4.28
N ILE A 284 -23.07 -14.08 -5.23
CA ILE A 284 -23.61 -14.33 -6.58
C ILE A 284 -22.80 -15.42 -7.28
N TYR A 285 -21.46 -15.34 -7.24
CA TYR A 285 -20.60 -16.36 -7.85
C TYR A 285 -20.75 -17.74 -7.20
N LYS A 286 -20.97 -17.79 -5.89
CA LYS A 286 -21.16 -19.05 -5.16
C LYS A 286 -22.53 -19.67 -5.34
N TYR A 287 -23.60 -18.90 -5.12
CA TYR A 287 -24.95 -19.43 -5.04
C TYR A 287 -25.72 -19.36 -6.36
N ALA A 288 -25.58 -18.25 -7.11
CA ALA A 288 -26.30 -18.06 -8.37
C ALA A 288 -25.55 -18.67 -9.55
N LEU A 289 -24.28 -18.30 -9.75
CA LEU A 289 -23.48 -18.78 -10.89
C LEU A 289 -22.78 -20.11 -10.63
N LYS A 290 -22.70 -20.55 -9.36
CA LYS A 290 -22.03 -21.79 -8.93
C LYS A 290 -20.62 -21.96 -9.54
N ARG A 291 -19.88 -20.87 -9.68
CA ARG A 291 -18.54 -20.84 -10.27
C ARG A 291 -17.54 -21.49 -9.30
N LYS A 292 -16.74 -22.44 -9.78
CA LYS A 292 -15.56 -22.94 -9.03
C LYS A 292 -14.44 -21.90 -9.11
N PRO A 293 -13.66 -21.67 -8.04
CA PRO A 293 -13.71 -22.30 -6.71
C PRO A 293 -14.75 -21.69 -5.74
N PHE A 294 -15.43 -20.60 -6.08
CA PHE A 294 -16.33 -19.84 -5.18
C PHE A 294 -17.34 -20.71 -4.43
N VAL A 295 -17.86 -21.77 -5.05
CA VAL A 295 -18.77 -22.74 -4.42
C VAL A 295 -18.22 -23.32 -3.11
N TYR A 296 -16.95 -23.69 -3.07
CA TYR A 296 -16.31 -24.32 -1.92
C TYR A 296 -15.36 -23.38 -1.17
N MET A 297 -15.30 -22.10 -1.56
CA MET A 297 -14.57 -21.08 -0.80
C MET A 297 -15.21 -20.88 0.57
N ASN A 298 -14.35 -20.77 1.57
CA ASN A 298 -14.71 -20.38 2.92
C ASN A 298 -14.36 -18.90 3.07
N TYR A 299 -15.38 -18.06 3.20
CA TYR A 299 -15.18 -16.60 3.21
C TYR A 299 -14.65 -16.09 4.54
N LEU A 300 -14.90 -16.80 5.65
CA LEU A 300 -14.27 -16.48 6.92
C LEU A 300 -12.76 -16.75 6.87
N TYR A 301 -12.36 -17.86 6.23
CA TYR A 301 -10.94 -18.10 5.93
C TYR A 301 -10.34 -17.03 5.03
N CYS A 302 -11.10 -16.53 4.04
CA CYS A 302 -10.64 -15.43 3.19
C CYS A 302 -10.45 -14.15 4.00
N ALA A 303 -11.44 -13.82 4.84
CA ALA A 303 -11.37 -12.66 5.73
C ALA A 303 -10.17 -12.71 6.69
N ASP A 304 -9.81 -13.91 7.19
CA ASP A 304 -8.66 -14.07 8.10
C ASP A 304 -7.31 -13.69 7.51
N PHE A 305 -7.16 -13.67 6.18
CA PHE A 305 -5.94 -13.17 5.55
C PHE A 305 -6.12 -11.83 4.84
N ILE A 306 -7.33 -11.49 4.37
CA ILE A 306 -7.62 -10.20 3.74
C ILE A 306 -7.61 -9.08 4.77
N ILE A 307 -8.32 -9.25 5.88
CA ILE A 307 -8.53 -8.18 6.86
C ILE A 307 -7.22 -7.77 7.53
N PRO A 308 -6.37 -8.69 8.04
CA PRO A 308 -5.05 -8.29 8.55
C PRO A 308 -4.16 -7.63 7.49
N ALA A 309 -4.27 -8.04 6.22
CA ALA A 309 -3.50 -7.43 5.14
C ALA A 309 -3.85 -5.96 4.90
N ILE A 310 -5.04 -5.49 5.30
CA ILE A 310 -5.43 -4.06 5.25
C ILE A 310 -4.43 -3.19 6.02
N LEU A 311 -3.79 -3.70 7.08
CA LEU A 311 -2.75 -2.96 7.80
C LEU A 311 -1.59 -2.54 6.87
N ILE A 312 -1.27 -3.32 5.84
CA ILE A 312 -0.26 -2.93 4.84
C ILE A 312 -0.75 -1.73 4.03
N ALA A 313 -2.00 -1.75 3.57
CA ALA A 313 -2.58 -0.61 2.84
C ALA A 313 -2.64 0.65 3.73
N GLN A 314 -3.01 0.48 5.01
CA GLN A 314 -3.01 1.57 5.98
C GLN A 314 -1.61 2.13 6.21
N ALA A 315 -0.60 1.28 6.36
CA ALA A 315 0.79 1.71 6.49
C ALA A 315 1.21 2.57 5.28
N ILE A 316 0.97 2.08 4.06
CA ILE A 316 1.31 2.81 2.83
C ILE A 316 0.53 4.14 2.76
N GLY A 317 -0.76 4.13 3.10
CA GLY A 317 -1.60 5.33 3.15
C GLY A 317 -1.08 6.43 4.08
N ARG A 318 -0.33 6.09 5.14
CA ARG A 318 0.29 7.08 6.05
C ARG A 318 1.31 7.97 5.39
N TRP A 319 1.98 7.49 4.34
CA TRP A 319 2.86 8.35 3.55
C TRP A 319 2.07 9.44 2.81
N GLY A 320 0.81 9.17 2.45
CA GLY A 320 -0.10 10.22 1.98
C GLY A 320 -0.29 11.32 3.02
N ASN A 321 -0.55 10.98 4.28
CA ASN A 321 -0.70 11.98 5.36
C ASN A 321 0.56 12.84 5.52
N PHE A 322 1.74 12.22 5.39
CA PHE A 322 3.03 12.91 5.44
C PHE A 322 3.17 13.98 4.35
N PHE A 323 2.86 13.65 3.09
CA PHE A 323 2.90 14.64 2.00
C PHE A 323 1.80 15.71 2.15
N ASN A 324 0.66 15.38 2.74
CA ASN A 324 -0.41 16.35 3.00
C ASN A 324 -0.20 17.21 4.24
N ASN A 325 0.84 16.96 5.04
CA ASN A 325 1.07 17.59 6.34
C ASN A 325 -0.19 17.59 7.23
N GLU A 326 -0.88 16.45 7.29
CA GLU A 326 -2.09 16.28 8.10
C GLU A 326 -1.88 15.17 9.15
N VAL A 327 -2.70 15.16 10.21
CA VAL A 327 -2.73 14.05 11.17
C VAL A 327 -1.38 13.92 11.92
N ASN A 328 -0.86 15.07 12.34
CA ASN A 328 0.42 15.19 13.03
C ASN A 328 0.27 14.99 14.55
N GLY A 329 1.37 14.65 15.21
CA GLY A 329 1.41 14.64 16.68
C GLY A 329 1.84 15.97 17.27
N GLU A 330 1.91 16.08 18.59
CA GLU A 330 2.34 17.31 19.27
C GLU A 330 3.77 17.75 18.90
N LEU A 331 4.09 19.03 19.16
CA LEU A 331 5.41 19.60 18.92
C LEU A 331 6.44 19.04 19.90
N ILE A 332 7.58 18.61 19.35
CA ILE A 332 8.73 18.10 20.10
C ILE A 332 10.03 18.76 19.60
N PRO A 333 11.11 18.78 20.41
CA PRO A 333 12.40 19.31 19.96
C PRO A 333 12.95 18.54 18.76
N ILE A 334 13.46 19.25 17.75
CA ILE A 334 14.03 18.67 16.53
C ILE A 334 15.15 17.65 16.80
N SER A 335 15.91 17.87 17.87
CA SER A 335 16.96 16.95 18.34
C SER A 335 16.44 15.54 18.69
N SER A 336 15.16 15.41 19.01
CA SER A 336 14.51 14.12 19.31
C SER A 336 14.37 13.23 18.06
N LEU A 337 14.44 13.83 16.86
CA LEU A 337 14.29 13.14 15.57
C LEU A 337 15.61 13.10 14.77
N SER A 338 16.76 13.35 15.39
CA SER A 338 18.06 13.41 14.69
C SER A 338 18.51 12.09 14.04
N TRP A 339 17.84 10.98 14.36
CA TRP A 339 18.06 9.66 13.76
C TRP A 339 17.21 9.41 12.51
N LEU A 340 16.24 10.27 12.21
CA LEU A 340 15.44 10.22 10.99
C LEU A 340 16.13 10.98 9.85
N PRO A 341 15.89 10.59 8.59
CA PRO A 341 16.35 11.32 7.41
C PRO A 341 15.93 12.79 7.42
N THR A 342 16.80 13.66 6.91
CA THR A 342 16.61 15.11 6.91
C THR A 342 15.33 15.52 6.20
N PHE A 343 14.98 14.86 5.09
CA PHE A 343 13.76 15.18 4.35
C PHE A 343 12.48 14.90 5.16
N ILE A 344 12.51 13.91 6.06
CA ILE A 344 11.39 13.65 6.96
C ILE A 344 11.34 14.75 8.02
N VAL A 345 12.46 15.00 8.70
CA VAL A 345 12.54 15.98 9.80
C VAL A 345 12.10 17.37 9.33
N ARG A 346 12.59 17.83 8.18
CA ARG A 346 12.22 19.14 7.60
C ARG A 346 10.75 19.20 7.22
N ASN A 347 10.21 18.16 6.58
CA ASN A 347 8.79 18.15 6.22
C ASN A 347 7.86 18.09 7.44
N MET A 348 8.33 17.53 8.57
CA MET A 348 7.60 17.50 9.84
C MET A 348 7.61 18.83 10.60
N GLN A 349 8.21 19.91 10.07
CA GLN A 349 8.04 21.26 10.60
C GLN A 349 6.70 21.90 10.20
N PHE A 350 5.96 21.23 9.30
CA PHE A 350 4.72 21.73 8.71
C PHE A 350 3.52 20.84 9.12
N ALA A 351 2.39 21.48 9.41
CA ALA A 351 1.09 20.85 9.67
C ALA A 351 -0.02 21.59 8.94
N ASP A 352 -1.30 21.24 9.19
CA ASP A 352 -2.47 21.92 8.64
C ASP A 352 -2.30 22.28 7.15
N HIS A 353 -1.97 21.26 6.35
CA HIS A 353 -1.83 21.38 4.90
C HIS A 353 -0.67 22.24 4.38
N GLY A 354 0.40 22.38 5.16
CA GLY A 354 1.64 23.05 4.76
C GLY A 354 1.96 24.31 5.55
N THR A 355 1.25 24.56 6.64
CA THR A 355 1.49 25.66 7.56
C THR A 355 2.71 25.38 8.43
N PHE A 356 3.69 26.29 8.41
CA PHE A 356 4.87 26.22 9.27
C PHE A 356 4.50 26.42 10.74
N ASN A 357 5.12 25.64 11.63
CA ASN A 357 4.84 25.70 13.07
C ASN A 357 5.31 27.00 13.77
N GLY A 358 6.08 27.85 13.09
CA GLY A 358 6.58 29.12 13.61
C GLY A 358 7.89 29.03 14.41
N ASN A 359 8.46 27.84 14.60
CA ASN A 359 9.72 27.62 15.32
C ASN A 359 10.57 26.51 14.68
N SER A 360 11.69 26.88 14.07
CA SER A 360 12.61 25.97 13.39
C SER A 360 13.28 24.93 14.30
N GLU A 361 13.27 25.12 15.61
CA GLU A 361 13.81 24.16 16.59
C GLU A 361 12.80 23.09 17.01
N LEU A 362 11.54 23.22 16.58
CA LEU A 362 10.46 22.28 16.86
C LEU A 362 10.01 21.58 15.59
N VAL A 363 9.55 20.34 15.78
CA VAL A 363 8.96 19.49 14.74
C VAL A 363 7.74 18.79 15.32
N TYR A 364 6.75 18.52 14.50
CA TYR A 364 5.63 17.69 14.92
C TYR A 364 6.09 16.24 15.07
N LEU A 365 5.59 15.53 16.10
CA LEU A 365 5.82 14.11 16.27
C LEU A 365 5.33 13.35 15.02
N PRO A 366 6.17 12.53 14.35
CA PRO A 366 5.84 11.89 13.08
C PRO A 366 4.93 10.67 13.29
N LEU A 367 3.68 10.93 13.67
CA LEU A 367 2.65 9.92 13.86
C LEU A 367 2.43 9.09 12.60
N PHE A 368 2.59 9.66 11.40
CA PHE A 368 2.54 8.91 10.15
C PHE A 368 3.53 7.73 10.14
N PHE A 369 4.75 7.94 10.63
CA PHE A 369 5.82 6.95 10.62
C PHE A 369 5.64 5.92 11.73
N ILE A 370 5.20 6.37 12.91
CA ILE A 370 4.83 5.49 14.02
C ILE A 370 3.68 4.57 13.59
N GLU A 371 2.62 5.13 12.99
CA GLU A 371 1.49 4.37 12.47
C GLU A 371 1.91 3.44 11.33
N PHE A 372 2.81 3.86 10.43
CA PHE A 372 3.39 3.00 9.40
C PHE A 372 4.08 1.77 10.00
N CYS A 373 4.98 1.98 10.96
CA CYS A 373 5.72 0.92 11.63
C CYS A 373 4.78 -0.02 12.40
N THR A 374 3.85 0.52 13.19
CA THR A 374 2.90 -0.28 13.99
C THR A 374 1.95 -1.08 13.10
N ASN A 375 1.49 -0.53 11.96
CA ASN A 375 0.63 -1.26 11.04
C ASN A 375 1.38 -2.39 10.32
N LEU A 376 2.60 -2.13 9.83
CA LEU A 376 3.43 -3.19 9.25
C LEU A 376 3.72 -4.29 10.29
N PHE A 377 4.19 -3.91 11.47
CA PHE A 377 4.45 -4.85 12.55
C PHE A 377 3.20 -5.65 12.90
N GLY A 378 2.04 -5.00 13.00
CA GLY A 378 0.75 -5.65 13.24
C GLY A 378 0.40 -6.71 12.21
N TYR A 379 0.56 -6.41 10.92
CA TYR A 379 0.36 -7.41 9.87
C TYR A 379 1.28 -8.62 10.05
N PHE A 380 2.59 -8.37 10.22
CA PHE A 380 3.56 -9.46 10.38
C PHE A 380 3.29 -10.27 11.64
N PHE A 381 2.96 -9.60 12.74
CA PHE A 381 2.60 -10.22 14.02
C PHE A 381 1.36 -11.11 13.90
N ILE A 382 0.29 -10.63 13.27
CA ILE A 382 -0.96 -11.41 13.10
C ILE A 382 -0.76 -12.55 12.10
N TYR A 383 -0.22 -12.26 10.92
CA TYR A 383 -0.10 -13.24 9.85
C TYR A 383 0.96 -14.31 10.15
N TYR A 384 2.17 -13.93 10.57
CA TYR A 384 3.22 -14.91 10.85
C TYR A 384 3.11 -15.49 12.27
N GLY A 385 2.75 -14.69 13.25
CA GLY A 385 2.59 -15.14 14.64
C GLY A 385 1.42 -16.11 14.80
N PHE A 386 0.21 -15.70 14.39
CA PHE A 386 -1.01 -16.48 14.60
C PHE A 386 -1.36 -17.33 13.38
N THR A 387 -1.45 -16.74 12.18
CA THR A 387 -1.92 -17.46 10.99
C THR A 387 -0.95 -18.53 10.50
N LYS A 388 0.37 -18.30 10.59
CA LYS A 388 1.40 -19.33 10.35
C LYS A 388 1.78 -20.13 11.59
N GLY A 389 1.36 -19.69 12.78
CA GLY A 389 1.54 -20.43 14.03
C GLY A 389 2.94 -20.34 14.64
N TYR A 390 3.75 -19.32 14.32
CA TYR A 390 5.06 -19.15 14.95
C TYR A 390 4.99 -18.87 16.46
N PHE A 391 3.93 -18.24 16.98
CA PHE A 391 3.76 -18.10 18.42
C PHE A 391 3.42 -19.42 19.10
N SER A 392 2.56 -20.24 18.48
CA SER A 392 2.27 -21.58 18.97
C SER A 392 3.54 -22.44 19.01
N LEU A 393 4.43 -22.27 18.02
CA LEU A 393 5.76 -22.89 18.01
C LEU A 393 6.65 -22.44 19.16
N LEU A 394 6.75 -21.13 19.41
CA LEU A 394 7.59 -20.58 20.46
C LEU A 394 7.13 -21.07 21.84
N ILE A 395 5.82 -21.02 22.11
CA ILE A 395 5.22 -21.51 23.36
C ILE A 395 5.46 -23.01 23.52
N LYS A 396 5.21 -23.83 22.49
CA LYS A 396 5.46 -25.28 22.55
C LYS A 396 6.93 -25.62 22.77
N LYS A 397 7.86 -24.84 22.21
CA LYS A 397 9.30 -25.01 22.42
C LYS A 397 9.72 -24.68 23.85
N ILE A 398 9.07 -23.68 24.47
CA ILE A 398 9.29 -23.32 25.88
C ILE A 398 8.74 -24.42 26.81
N ILE A 399 7.53 -24.94 26.53
CA ILE A 399 6.86 -25.94 27.37
C ILE A 399 7.46 -27.34 27.18
N HIS A 400 7.80 -27.73 25.95
CA HIS A 400 8.31 -29.06 25.59
C HIS A 400 9.64 -28.98 24.83
N PRO A 401 10.75 -28.55 25.48
CA PRO A 401 12.02 -28.27 24.80
C PRO A 401 12.70 -29.49 24.16
N LYS A 402 12.32 -30.73 24.53
CA LYS A 402 12.96 -31.97 24.07
C LYS A 402 12.16 -32.74 22.99
N GLU A 403 10.93 -32.32 22.66
CA GLU A 403 10.13 -33.01 21.65
C GLU A 403 10.48 -32.57 20.22
N LYS A 404 10.71 -33.53 19.31
CA LYS A 404 10.77 -33.27 17.87
C LYS A 404 9.36 -32.93 17.38
N LEU A 405 9.06 -31.64 17.24
CA LEU A 405 7.78 -31.12 16.76
C LEU A 405 7.47 -31.65 15.35
N LYS A 406 6.62 -32.68 15.24
CA LYS A 406 6.05 -33.18 13.98
C LYS A 406 4.84 -32.34 13.62
N GLU A 407 5.04 -31.43 12.67
CA GLU A 407 4.04 -30.59 11.99
C GLU A 407 3.07 -29.75 12.86
N ILE A 408 3.14 -28.45 12.65
CA ILE A 408 2.31 -27.46 13.34
C ILE A 408 0.99 -27.37 12.59
N LYS A 409 -0.12 -27.75 13.23
CA LYS A 409 -1.43 -27.28 12.77
C LYS A 409 -1.55 -25.80 13.16
N PRO A 410 -1.70 -24.86 12.20
CA PRO A 410 -1.92 -23.46 12.54
C PRO A 410 -3.14 -23.36 13.45
N TYR A 411 -2.96 -22.76 14.62
CA TYR A 411 -4.05 -22.54 15.57
C TYR A 411 -4.86 -21.35 15.06
N ASN A 412 -5.78 -21.56 14.13
CA ASN A 412 -6.74 -20.54 13.75
C ASN A 412 -8.11 -21.19 13.54
N ALA A 413 -9.05 -20.89 14.43
CA ALA A 413 -10.45 -20.97 14.06
C ALA A 413 -10.76 -19.87 13.04
N PHE A 414 -11.69 -20.12 12.12
CA PHE A 414 -12.00 -19.08 11.13
C PHE A 414 -12.63 -17.86 11.82
N GLY A 415 -12.14 -16.67 11.49
CA GLY A 415 -12.53 -15.39 12.11
C GLY A 415 -11.53 -14.85 13.13
N THR A 416 -10.56 -15.65 13.59
CA THR A 416 -9.53 -15.19 14.54
C THR A 416 -8.66 -14.07 13.96
N GLY A 417 -8.35 -14.10 12.66
CA GLY A 417 -7.55 -13.05 12.02
C GLY A 417 -8.28 -11.71 11.99
N VAL A 418 -9.59 -11.73 11.74
CA VAL A 418 -10.44 -10.53 11.80
C VAL A 418 -10.46 -9.95 13.22
N GLY A 419 -10.69 -10.78 14.23
CA GLY A 419 -10.71 -10.32 15.61
C GLY A 419 -9.37 -9.74 16.07
N LEU A 420 -8.25 -10.38 15.69
CA LEU A 420 -6.91 -9.88 15.99
C LEU A 420 -6.63 -8.52 15.31
N TYR A 421 -7.10 -8.33 14.08
CA TYR A 421 -7.00 -7.02 13.41
C TYR A 421 -7.76 -5.93 14.18
N LEU A 422 -8.99 -6.20 14.63
CA LEU A 422 -9.78 -5.21 15.39
C LEU A 422 -9.13 -4.86 16.72
N VAL A 423 -8.59 -5.85 17.43
CA VAL A 423 -7.81 -5.62 18.66
C VAL A 423 -6.57 -4.79 18.36
N TRP A 424 -5.78 -5.16 17.34
CA TRP A 424 -4.57 -4.43 16.96
C TRP A 424 -4.85 -2.97 16.60
N TYR A 425 -5.84 -2.77 15.72
CA TYR A 425 -6.26 -1.45 15.27
C TYR A 425 -6.77 -0.61 16.44
N GLY A 426 -7.62 -1.18 17.29
CA GLY A 426 -8.14 -0.50 18.47
C GLY A 426 -7.05 -0.13 19.47
N ILE A 427 -6.08 -1.01 19.74
CA ILE A 427 -4.93 -0.69 20.61
C ILE A 427 -4.11 0.45 20.01
N THR A 428 -3.78 0.35 18.72
CA THR A 428 -2.99 1.36 18.01
C THR A 428 -3.66 2.73 18.11
N ARG A 429 -4.97 2.80 17.88
CA ARG A 429 -5.74 4.05 17.99
C ARG A 429 -5.83 4.57 19.43
N ALA A 430 -6.10 3.71 20.40
CA ALA A 430 -6.15 4.12 21.81
C ALA A 430 -4.83 4.74 22.31
N ILE A 431 -3.68 4.28 21.79
CA ILE A 431 -2.36 4.80 22.15
C ILE A 431 -2.01 6.08 21.39
N LEU A 432 -2.28 6.13 20.08
CA LEU A 432 -1.79 7.22 19.23
C LEU A 432 -2.74 8.40 19.11
N GLU A 433 -4.05 8.20 19.32
CA GLU A 433 -5.02 9.30 19.27
C GLU A 433 -4.73 10.41 20.29
N PRO A 434 -4.39 10.11 21.57
CA PRO A 434 -4.05 11.14 22.55
C PRO A 434 -2.78 11.92 22.24
N LEU A 435 -1.95 11.45 21.30
CA LEU A 435 -0.68 12.10 20.91
C LEU A 435 -0.85 13.08 19.75
N ARG A 436 -2.06 13.19 19.18
CA ARG A 436 -2.39 14.08 18.05
C ARG A 436 -2.44 15.53 18.48
N THR A 437 -2.24 16.45 17.54
CA THR A 437 -2.53 17.87 17.77
C THR A 437 -4.00 18.09 18.15
N SER A 438 -4.28 19.18 18.85
CA SER A 438 -5.63 19.50 19.31
C SER A 438 -6.65 19.69 18.17
N SER A 439 -6.21 20.12 16.98
CA SER A 439 -7.05 20.23 15.78
C SER A 439 -7.45 18.86 15.22
N ASP A 440 -6.57 17.87 15.33
CA ASP A 440 -6.76 16.51 14.80
C ASP A 440 -7.27 15.50 15.86
N TYR A 441 -7.37 15.91 17.13
CA TYR A 441 -7.83 15.05 18.21
C TYR A 441 -9.35 14.85 18.17
N TYR A 442 -9.78 13.60 17.99
CA TYR A 442 -11.20 13.25 18.07
C TYR A 442 -11.45 12.33 19.26
N GLY A 443 -11.91 12.86 20.39
CA GLY A 443 -12.12 12.07 21.62
C GLY A 443 -13.01 10.83 21.45
N ALA A 444 -14.00 10.88 20.54
CA ALA A 444 -14.82 9.71 20.21
C ALA A 444 -14.05 8.60 19.45
N SER A 445 -12.89 8.90 18.87
CA SER A 445 -11.95 7.91 18.31
C SER A 445 -11.40 7.00 19.41
N VAL A 446 -11.04 7.55 20.59
CA VAL A 446 -10.57 6.75 21.74
C VAL A 446 -11.66 5.82 22.23
N THR A 447 -12.89 6.31 22.41
CA THR A 447 -14.02 5.47 22.83
C THR A 447 -14.30 4.36 21.81
N SER A 448 -14.31 4.70 20.52
CA SER A 448 -14.50 3.73 19.43
C SER A 448 -13.39 2.66 19.43
N SER A 449 -12.17 3.03 19.83
CA SER A 449 -11.03 2.11 19.91
C SER A 449 -11.27 0.99 20.93
N TYR A 450 -11.81 1.31 22.12
CA TYR A 450 -12.16 0.31 23.12
C TYR A 450 -13.30 -0.61 22.65
N VAL A 451 -14.27 -0.07 21.92
CA VAL A 451 -15.34 -0.88 21.30
C VAL A 451 -14.76 -1.87 20.30
N LEU A 452 -13.80 -1.45 19.45
CA LEU A 452 -13.13 -2.34 18.50
C LEU A 452 -12.31 -3.43 19.19
N ILE A 453 -11.62 -3.10 20.29
CA ILE A 453 -10.90 -4.10 21.11
C ILE A 453 -11.88 -5.13 21.67
N GLY A 454 -12.97 -4.69 22.30
CA GLY A 454 -13.99 -5.57 22.86
C GLY A 454 -14.64 -6.46 21.79
N ALA A 455 -15.01 -5.88 20.65
CA ALA A 455 -15.57 -6.61 19.52
C ALA A 455 -14.59 -7.66 18.95
N GLY A 456 -13.30 -7.30 18.84
CA GLY A 456 -12.26 -8.21 18.37
C GLY A 456 -12.05 -9.39 19.31
N ILE A 457 -11.96 -9.14 20.63
CA ILE A 457 -11.87 -10.19 21.65
C ILE A 457 -13.10 -11.11 21.58
N PHE A 458 -14.29 -10.54 21.47
CA PHE A 458 -15.53 -11.29 21.35
C PHE A 458 -15.54 -12.20 20.12
N ILE A 459 -15.13 -11.69 18.95
CA ILE A 459 -15.00 -12.50 17.72
C ILE A 459 -14.00 -13.65 17.91
N ILE A 460 -12.86 -13.40 18.57
CA ILE A 460 -11.88 -14.46 18.85
C ILE A 460 -12.49 -15.53 19.76
N ILE A 461 -13.16 -15.14 20.84
CA ILE A 461 -13.82 -16.06 21.76
C ILE A 461 -14.86 -16.91 21.01
N LEU A 462 -15.74 -16.28 20.21
CA LEU A 462 -16.72 -16.99 19.41
C LEU A 462 -16.06 -17.96 18.42
N ALA A 463 -15.02 -17.52 17.71
CA ALA A 463 -14.30 -18.38 16.77
C ALA A 463 -13.72 -19.61 17.48
N VAL A 464 -13.16 -19.44 18.69
CA VAL A 464 -12.61 -20.54 19.49
C VAL A 464 -13.70 -21.48 20.01
N ILE A 465 -14.80 -20.94 20.57
CA ILE A 465 -15.91 -21.75 21.10
C ILE A 465 -16.57 -22.56 19.99
N PHE A 466 -16.87 -21.93 18.85
CA PHE A 466 -17.56 -22.58 17.74
C PHE A 466 -16.60 -23.27 16.77
N LYS A 467 -15.33 -23.44 17.14
CA LYS A 467 -14.30 -24.03 16.27
C LYS A 467 -14.73 -25.41 15.76
N GLU A 468 -15.25 -26.27 16.63
CA GLU A 468 -15.70 -27.61 16.23
C GLU A 468 -16.97 -27.55 15.38
N ALA A 469 -17.97 -26.73 15.73
CA ALA A 469 -19.19 -26.56 14.92
C ALA A 469 -18.94 -25.97 13.52
N ILE A 470 -17.91 -25.13 13.37
CA ILE A 470 -17.49 -24.54 12.09
C ILE A 470 -16.66 -25.52 11.26
N LEU A 471 -15.93 -26.45 11.91
CA LEU A 471 -15.15 -27.50 11.26
C LEU A 471 -16.00 -28.74 10.90
N ASP A 472 -17.00 -29.09 11.72
CA ASP A 472 -17.88 -30.26 11.57
C ASP A 472 -18.94 -30.10 10.48
N LYS A 473 -19.28 -28.87 10.06
CA LYS A 473 -20.14 -28.62 8.90
C LYS A 473 -19.41 -28.83 7.56
N GLY A 474 -18.65 -29.91 7.45
CA GLY A 474 -18.20 -30.49 6.18
C GLY A 474 -17.61 -29.50 5.19
N TYR A 475 -16.49 -28.85 5.51
CA TYR A 475 -15.61 -28.33 4.46
C TYR A 475 -14.82 -29.51 3.92
N PRO A 476 -15.09 -30.01 2.69
CA PRO A 476 -14.70 -31.36 2.36
C PRO A 476 -13.19 -31.41 2.07
N ASN A 477 -12.44 -31.97 3.02
CA ASN A 477 -11.18 -32.67 2.71
C ASN A 477 -11.40 -33.85 1.74
N ILE A 478 -12.66 -34.19 1.45
CA ILE A 478 -13.08 -35.20 0.47
C ILE A 478 -12.99 -34.66 -0.97
N ILE A 479 -13.36 -33.40 -1.24
CA ILE A 479 -13.37 -32.85 -2.61
C ILE A 479 -11.95 -32.61 -3.14
N LEU A 480 -10.99 -32.24 -2.29
CA LEU A 480 -9.57 -32.15 -2.68
C LEU A 480 -9.00 -33.51 -3.07
N LYS A 481 -9.42 -34.61 -2.41
CA LYS A 481 -9.03 -35.97 -2.80
C LYS A 481 -9.67 -36.40 -4.12
N ASP A 482 -10.93 -36.00 -4.37
CA ASP A 482 -11.64 -36.35 -5.60
C ASP A 482 -11.18 -35.52 -6.82
N LEU A 483 -10.72 -34.29 -6.61
CA LEU A 483 -10.12 -33.47 -7.67
C LEU A 483 -8.72 -33.95 -8.05
N VAL A 484 -7.88 -34.31 -7.07
CA VAL A 484 -6.56 -34.93 -7.33
C VAL A 484 -6.72 -36.29 -8.02
N LYS A 485 -7.71 -37.11 -7.62
CA LYS A 485 -8.01 -38.38 -8.30
C LYS A 485 -8.53 -38.23 -9.73
N LYS A 486 -9.21 -37.12 -10.07
CA LYS A 486 -9.72 -36.89 -11.44
C LYS A 486 -8.66 -36.35 -12.40
N GLU A 487 -7.57 -35.77 -11.91
CA GLU A 487 -6.43 -35.39 -12.75
C GLU A 487 -5.44 -36.55 -12.95
N GLU A 488 -5.43 -37.56 -12.07
CA GLU A 488 -4.56 -38.74 -12.18
C GLU A 488 -5.12 -39.88 -13.06
N ASP A 489 -6.39 -39.84 -13.46
CA ASP A 489 -7.00 -40.85 -14.36
C ASP A 489 -7.78 -40.18 -15.51
N PRO A 490 -7.13 -39.90 -16.66
CA PRO A 490 -7.78 -39.32 -17.83
C PRO A 490 -8.60 -40.33 -18.65
N THR A 491 -8.83 -41.55 -18.14
CA THR A 491 -9.49 -42.65 -18.87
C THR A 491 -10.90 -43.02 -18.40
N LYS A 492 -11.62 -42.10 -17.73
CA LYS A 492 -13.05 -42.29 -17.41
C LYS A 492 -13.95 -41.13 -17.84
#